data_AF-A0A4Y9ZWL9-F1
#
_entry.id   AF-A0A4Y9ZWL9-F1
#
_cell.length_a   1.000
_cell.length_b   1.000
_cell.length_c   1.000
_cell.angle_alpha   90.00
_cell.angle_beta   90.00
_cell.angle_gamma   90.00
#
_symmetry.space_group_name_H-M   'P 1'
#
loop_
_entity.id
_entity.type
_entity.pdbx_description
1 polymer ?
#
loop_
_entity_poly.entity_id
_entity_poly.type
_entity_poly.pdbx_seq_one_letter_code
_entity_poly.pdbx_strand_id
1 'polypeptide(L)'
;MNLHQMGGTMGLSDKDSNVFKSTYRVSFDPISGISPILARAATFTDKMSYDWEKARKRQEMPLPSLEAPDIAGQTIIVTGANTGIGFEVAKYVIAHGAAKVILACRNPAKGTAAAEAILKETHCDASAVEFWPLDLTSFASVRAFAQRYKKSDLPLDTLVNNAALHSVGKRTAEDGLDLLVQVDHISPLLLTLLLLPLLEQPSPSGQPARIVWVTSEGAALPPFPEASLPRPVTALCVRPFPTREAGHEMYFTAKLLNIICCIELARALSSPARGSREVKVAAAHPGLVATELGKKDIQGEHFQPVDLEGRYGMKPRTPFEGAKTILVAVTYPARKVWGRTRAIWSGATGAEEGEVVDPGMAIMPVFESMEVTSVYPAKAQDPELRTRVWDSLRLVGLKKGETDPEFLRL
;
A
#
# COMPACT_ATOMS: atom_id res chain seq x y z
N MET A 1 -58.85 23.12 -23.35
CA MET A 1 -58.96 22.81 -21.90
C MET A 1 -57.57 22.33 -21.48
N ASN A 2 -56.62 23.14 -21.00
CA ASN A 2 -56.56 24.06 -19.87
C ASN A 2 -56.86 23.47 -18.47
N LEU A 3 -55.79 23.50 -17.64
CA LEU A 3 -55.71 23.63 -16.17
C LEU A 3 -56.03 22.36 -15.35
N HIS A 4 -55.33 22.00 -14.26
CA HIS A 4 -54.48 22.74 -13.32
C HIS A 4 -53.56 21.79 -12.49
N GLN A 5 -52.47 22.37 -11.97
CA GLN A 5 -51.58 21.86 -10.91
C GLN A 5 -52.30 21.39 -9.63
N MET A 6 -51.70 20.43 -8.91
CA MET A 6 -51.46 20.55 -7.47
C MET A 6 -50.18 19.82 -7.09
N GLY A 7 -49.30 20.53 -6.37
CA GLY A 7 -48.08 19.99 -5.79
C GLY A 7 -48.35 19.21 -4.50
N GLY A 8 -47.41 18.34 -4.17
CA GLY A 8 -47.37 17.61 -2.91
C GLY A 8 -45.93 17.25 -2.58
N THR A 9 -45.26 18.14 -1.85
CA THR A 9 -44.04 17.84 -1.09
C THR A 9 -44.36 16.78 -0.04
N MET A 10 -43.84 15.56 -0.20
CA MET A 10 -43.71 14.63 0.92
C MET A 10 -42.26 14.61 1.37
N GLY A 11 -42.03 15.17 2.56
CA GLY A 11 -40.76 15.09 3.26
C GLY A 11 -40.41 13.63 3.55
N LEU A 12 -39.16 13.28 3.25
CA LEU A 12 -38.56 12.04 3.70
C LEU A 12 -38.46 12.10 5.23
N SER A 13 -39.19 11.21 5.90
CA SER A 13 -39.17 11.07 7.34
C SER A 13 -37.82 10.54 7.84
N ASP A 14 -37.36 11.05 8.98
CA ASP A 14 -36.13 10.72 9.75
C ASP A 14 -35.94 9.25 10.20
N LYS A 15 -36.31 8.25 9.38
CA LYS A 15 -36.21 6.83 9.74
C LYS A 15 -35.17 6.00 8.99
N ASP A 16 -34.49 6.57 7.99
CA ASP A 16 -33.43 5.86 7.24
C ASP A 16 -31.99 6.22 7.68
N SER A 17 -31.83 7.08 8.69
CA SER A 17 -30.52 7.48 9.25
C SER A 17 -29.96 6.53 10.32
N ASN A 18 -30.64 5.41 10.62
CA ASN A 18 -30.29 4.52 11.73
C ASN A 18 -29.73 3.14 11.33
N VAL A 19 -29.41 2.90 10.05
CA VAL A 19 -28.91 1.60 9.58
C VAL A 19 -27.43 1.35 9.92
N PHE A 20 -26.66 2.35 10.38
CA PHE A 20 -25.25 2.18 10.74
C PHE A 20 -24.94 2.15 12.25
N LYS A 21 -25.93 2.33 13.14
CA LYS A 21 -25.72 2.20 14.60
C LYS A 21 -25.83 0.76 15.13
N SER A 22 -26.15 -0.25 14.31
CA SER A 22 -26.41 -1.62 14.82
C SER A 22 -25.73 -2.80 14.12
N THR A 23 -24.92 -2.61 13.07
CA THR A 23 -24.27 -3.72 12.35
C THR A 23 -22.77 -3.86 12.65
N TYR A 24 -22.44 -3.96 13.94
CA TYR A 24 -21.29 -4.73 14.44
C TYR A 24 -21.68 -5.41 15.76
N ARG A 25 -22.77 -6.18 15.74
CA ARG A 25 -22.90 -7.34 16.62
C ARG A 25 -22.85 -8.56 15.73
N VAL A 26 -21.69 -9.22 15.73
CA VAL A 26 -21.60 -10.59 15.21
C VAL A 26 -22.35 -11.47 16.21
N SER A 27 -23.63 -11.72 15.95
CA SER A 27 -24.33 -12.83 16.59
C SER A 27 -23.88 -14.12 15.92
N PHE A 28 -22.99 -14.85 16.58
CA PHE A 28 -22.75 -16.25 16.24
C PHE A 28 -23.97 -17.05 16.67
N ASP A 29 -24.73 -17.58 15.70
CA ASP A 29 -25.57 -18.74 15.98
C ASP A 29 -24.63 -19.95 16.17
N PRO A 30 -24.71 -20.67 17.30
CA PRO A 30 -23.77 -21.73 17.59
C PRO A 30 -24.05 -22.94 16.70
N ILE A 31 -23.26 -23.09 15.64
CA ILE A 31 -23.07 -24.41 15.02
C ILE A 31 -22.34 -25.26 16.06
N SER A 32 -23.08 -26.18 16.66
CA SER A 32 -22.60 -27.21 17.56
C SER A 32 -21.35 -27.90 17.00
N GLY A 33 -20.22 -27.80 17.71
CA GLY A 33 -19.04 -28.64 17.44
C GLY A 33 -17.68 -27.94 17.26
N ILE A 34 -17.50 -26.71 17.77
CA ILE A 34 -16.21 -26.01 17.65
C ILE A 34 -15.28 -26.33 18.83
N SER A 35 -14.09 -26.84 18.49
CA SER A 35 -12.99 -27.22 19.39
C SER A 35 -12.59 -26.10 20.38
N PRO A 36 -12.21 -26.44 21.63
CA PRO A 36 -11.83 -25.47 22.67
C PRO A 36 -10.65 -24.55 22.32
N ILE A 37 -9.91 -24.83 21.24
CA ILE A 37 -8.83 -23.97 20.73
C ILE A 37 -9.36 -22.67 20.10
N LEU A 38 -10.55 -22.69 19.48
CA LEU A 38 -11.15 -21.51 18.84
C LEU A 38 -11.88 -20.59 19.84
N ALA A 39 -12.31 -21.12 20.98
CA ALA A 39 -12.92 -20.32 22.06
C ALA A 39 -11.91 -19.35 22.71
N ARG A 40 -10.61 -19.67 22.69
CA ARG A 40 -9.54 -18.77 23.17
C ARG A 40 -9.20 -17.62 22.22
N ALA A 41 -9.56 -17.72 20.94
CA ALA A 41 -9.36 -16.64 19.97
C ALA A 41 -10.41 -15.52 20.13
N ALA A 42 -11.57 -15.82 20.72
CA ALA A 42 -12.67 -14.87 20.93
C ALA A 42 -12.45 -13.91 22.11
N THR A 43 -11.40 -14.10 22.92
CA THR A 43 -11.10 -13.22 24.07
C THR A 43 -10.03 -12.15 23.80
N PHE A 44 -9.59 -11.99 22.55
CA PHE A 44 -8.63 -10.94 22.14
C PHE A 44 -9.31 -9.75 21.42
N THR A 45 -10.59 -9.51 21.70
CA THR A 45 -11.40 -8.44 21.08
C THR A 45 -11.53 -7.16 21.91
N ASP A 46 -10.69 -6.94 22.92
CA ASP A 46 -10.82 -5.73 23.74
C ASP A 46 -9.45 -5.18 24.17
N LYS A 47 -8.87 -4.33 23.31
CA LYS A 47 -8.10 -3.11 23.65
C LYS A 47 -7.50 -2.52 22.36
N MET A 48 -7.98 -1.33 22.01
CA MET A 48 -7.75 -0.53 20.80
C MET A 48 -8.82 -0.72 19.72
N SER A 49 -10.04 -0.27 20.03
CA SER A 49 -10.99 0.17 19.01
C SER A 49 -10.29 1.19 18.11
N TYR A 50 -10.19 0.90 16.82
CA TYR A 50 -9.72 1.88 15.85
C TYR A 50 -10.59 3.15 15.94
N ASP A 51 -9.93 4.29 16.16
CA ASP A 51 -10.61 5.56 16.40
C ASP A 51 -11.05 6.20 15.08
N TRP A 52 -12.27 5.85 14.66
CA TRP A 52 -12.91 6.40 13.46
C TRP A 52 -13.14 7.91 13.53
N GLU A 53 -13.30 8.47 14.73
CA GLU A 53 -13.47 9.91 14.88
C GLU A 53 -12.15 10.64 14.61
N LYS A 54 -11.03 10.11 15.11
CA LYS A 54 -9.69 10.61 14.80
C LYS A 54 -9.36 10.44 13.32
N ALA A 55 -9.66 9.29 12.72
CA ALA A 55 -9.51 9.05 11.28
C ALA A 55 -10.25 10.10 10.45
N ARG A 56 -11.53 10.33 10.78
CA ARG A 56 -12.36 11.34 10.12
C ARG A 56 -11.82 12.76 10.30
N LYS A 57 -11.44 13.16 11.52
CA LYS A 57 -10.82 14.47 11.77
C LYS A 57 -9.57 14.67 10.91
N ARG A 58 -8.70 13.66 10.81
CA ARG A 58 -7.52 13.71 9.92
C ARG A 58 -7.86 13.78 8.45
N GLN A 59 -8.92 13.10 8.02
CA GLN A 59 -9.40 13.11 6.64
C GLN A 59 -9.98 14.49 6.26
N GLU A 60 -10.69 15.15 7.18
CA GLU A 60 -11.30 16.47 7.00
C GLU A 60 -10.26 17.61 6.99
N MET A 61 -9.11 17.44 7.65
CA MET A 61 -8.06 18.45 7.67
C MET A 61 -7.40 18.62 6.29
N PRO A 62 -7.18 19.86 5.82
CA PRO A 62 -6.44 20.10 4.60
C PRO A 62 -4.99 19.63 4.74
N LEU A 63 -4.50 18.89 3.75
CA LEU A 63 -3.10 18.46 3.73
C LEU A 63 -2.18 19.65 3.45
N PRO A 64 -1.04 19.76 4.14
CA PRO A 64 -0.09 20.85 3.92
C PRO A 64 0.45 20.86 2.48
N SER A 65 1.10 21.96 2.12
CA SER A 65 1.86 22.04 0.87
C SER A 65 3.07 21.11 0.94
N LEU A 66 3.45 20.54 -0.21
CA LEU A 66 4.68 19.77 -0.32
C LEU A 66 5.89 20.71 -0.21
N GLU A 67 6.92 20.26 0.51
CA GLU A 67 8.23 20.90 0.55
C GLU A 67 8.96 20.68 -0.79
N ALA A 68 10.06 21.44 -0.98
CA ALA A 68 10.92 21.30 -2.15
C ALA A 68 11.44 19.85 -2.30
N PRO A 69 11.21 19.20 -3.46
CA PRO A 69 11.73 17.86 -3.77
C PRO A 69 13.26 17.81 -3.83
N ASP A 70 13.83 16.67 -3.41
CA ASP A 70 15.25 16.33 -3.44
C ASP A 70 15.45 15.02 -4.23
N ILE A 71 15.05 15.09 -5.51
CA ILE A 71 15.00 13.95 -6.46
C ILE A 71 15.58 14.31 -7.83
N ALA A 72 16.31 15.43 -7.92
CA ALA A 72 16.92 15.86 -9.16
C ALA A 72 17.82 14.76 -9.75
N GLY A 73 17.61 14.41 -11.02
CA GLY A 73 18.41 13.39 -11.70
C GLY A 73 18.03 11.94 -11.38
N GLN A 74 17.04 11.69 -10.52
CA GLN A 74 16.66 10.33 -10.13
C GLN A 74 15.80 9.61 -11.17
N THR A 75 15.92 8.30 -11.21
CA THR A 75 15.05 7.38 -11.96
C THR A 75 14.09 6.66 -11.01
N ILE A 76 12.80 6.77 -11.29
CA ILE A 76 11.72 6.32 -10.40
C ILE A 76 10.80 5.35 -11.13
N ILE A 77 10.57 4.17 -10.56
CA ILE A 77 9.50 3.26 -11.01
C ILE A 77 8.26 3.50 -10.15
N VAL A 78 7.11 3.66 -10.81
CA VAL A 78 5.80 3.69 -10.12
C VAL A 78 4.91 2.59 -10.69
N THR A 79 4.52 1.64 -9.84
CA THR A 79 3.58 0.57 -10.23
C THR A 79 2.14 1.07 -10.22
N GLY A 80 1.34 0.68 -11.21
CA GLY A 80 -0.07 1.12 -11.31
C GLY A 80 -0.22 2.62 -11.52
N ALA A 81 0.68 3.22 -12.31
CA ALA A 81 0.77 4.65 -12.55
C ALA A 81 -0.11 5.17 -13.71
N ASN A 82 -0.97 4.33 -14.29
CA ASN A 82 -1.83 4.72 -15.41
C ASN A 82 -3.10 5.48 -15.00
N THR A 83 -3.37 5.61 -13.69
CA THR A 83 -4.56 6.28 -13.14
C THR A 83 -4.35 6.65 -11.67
N GLY A 84 -5.23 7.48 -11.12
CA GLY A 84 -5.35 7.74 -9.69
C GLY A 84 -4.05 8.22 -9.04
N ILE A 85 -3.74 7.66 -7.87
CA ILE A 85 -2.62 8.10 -7.02
C ILE A 85 -1.28 7.89 -7.72
N GLY A 86 -1.06 6.73 -8.35
CA GLY A 86 0.20 6.42 -9.02
C GLY A 86 0.48 7.37 -10.19
N PHE A 87 -0.55 7.77 -10.93
CA PHE A 87 -0.44 8.77 -12.00
C PHE A 87 0.01 10.13 -11.44
N GLU A 88 -0.61 10.58 -10.36
CA GLU A 88 -0.26 11.86 -9.72
C GLU A 88 1.14 11.84 -9.10
N VAL A 89 1.57 10.71 -8.53
CA VAL A 89 2.96 10.53 -8.08
C VAL A 89 3.92 10.65 -9.27
N ALA A 90 3.68 9.91 -10.36
CA ALA A 90 4.53 9.94 -11.56
C ALA A 90 4.62 11.33 -12.20
N LYS A 91 3.48 12.01 -12.33
CA LYS A 91 3.39 13.38 -12.85
C LYS A 91 4.16 14.36 -11.96
N TYR A 92 3.96 14.28 -10.65
CA TYR A 92 4.63 15.20 -9.73
C TYR A 92 6.14 15.03 -9.76
N VAL A 93 6.66 13.81 -9.68
CA VAL A 93 8.11 13.61 -9.59
C VAL A 93 8.84 14.05 -10.86
N ILE A 94 8.28 13.82 -12.05
CA ILE A 94 8.90 14.28 -13.30
C ILE A 94 8.82 15.80 -13.44
N ALA A 95 7.70 16.42 -13.06
CA ALA A 95 7.56 17.88 -13.06
C ALA A 95 8.52 18.58 -12.09
N HIS A 96 9.08 17.85 -11.12
CA HIS A 96 9.95 18.39 -10.07
C HIS A 96 11.38 17.81 -10.11
N GLY A 97 11.84 17.41 -11.31
CA GLY A 97 13.27 17.22 -11.58
C GLY A 97 13.77 15.78 -11.57
N ALA A 98 12.90 14.77 -11.39
CA ALA A 98 13.31 13.40 -11.72
C ALA A 98 13.78 13.34 -13.18
N ALA A 99 14.86 12.60 -13.45
CA ALA A 99 15.37 12.44 -14.81
C ALA A 99 14.51 11.47 -15.63
N LYS A 100 13.96 10.45 -14.96
CA LYS A 100 13.17 9.41 -15.63
C LYS A 100 12.10 8.83 -14.72
N VAL A 101 10.92 8.59 -15.27
CA VAL A 101 9.83 7.87 -14.61
C VAL A 101 9.35 6.73 -15.49
N ILE A 102 9.36 5.52 -14.93
CA ILE A 102 8.82 4.33 -15.56
C ILE A 102 7.44 4.02 -14.98
N LEU A 103 6.41 4.14 -15.82
CA LEU A 103 5.04 3.78 -15.52
C LEU A 103 4.89 2.27 -15.71
N ALA A 104 5.01 1.50 -14.62
CA ALA A 104 4.90 0.05 -14.64
C ALA A 104 3.44 -0.38 -14.49
N CYS A 105 2.75 -0.66 -15.60
CA CYS A 105 1.31 -0.92 -15.62
C CYS A 105 0.95 -2.15 -16.44
N ARG A 106 -0.22 -2.75 -16.16
CA ARG A 106 -0.66 -3.96 -16.88
C ARG A 106 -1.13 -3.69 -18.31
N ASN A 107 -1.94 -2.64 -18.50
CA ASN A 107 -2.62 -2.39 -19.76
C ASN A 107 -1.79 -1.45 -20.65
N PRO A 108 -1.32 -1.88 -21.84
CA PRO A 108 -0.49 -1.05 -22.71
C PRO A 108 -1.18 0.22 -23.19
N ALA A 109 -2.43 0.15 -23.62
CA ALA A 109 -3.14 1.32 -24.12
C ALA A 109 -3.33 2.39 -23.04
N LYS A 110 -3.75 1.99 -21.83
CA LYS A 110 -3.92 2.91 -20.70
C LYS A 110 -2.57 3.44 -20.19
N GLY A 111 -1.53 2.60 -20.21
CA GLY A 111 -0.18 2.99 -19.80
C GLY A 111 0.45 4.02 -20.75
N THR A 112 0.37 3.78 -22.06
CA THR A 112 0.85 4.73 -23.08
C THR A 112 0.08 6.04 -23.02
N ALA A 113 -1.25 6.00 -22.94
CA ALA A 113 -2.06 7.22 -22.82
C ALA A 113 -1.71 8.03 -21.56
N ALA A 114 -1.41 7.36 -20.44
CA ALA A 114 -0.96 8.02 -19.22
C ALA A 114 0.41 8.69 -19.39
N ALA A 115 1.38 8.02 -20.02
CA ALA A 115 2.69 8.61 -20.31
C ALA A 115 2.55 9.86 -21.21
N GLU A 116 1.76 9.77 -22.28
CA GLU A 116 1.48 10.90 -23.18
C GLU A 116 0.80 12.07 -22.46
N ALA A 117 -0.16 11.80 -21.57
CA ALA A 117 -0.81 12.82 -20.76
C ALA A 117 0.19 13.54 -19.84
N ILE A 118 1.07 12.80 -19.15
CA ILE A 118 2.10 13.38 -18.29
C ILE A 118 3.07 14.24 -19.10
N LEU A 119 3.56 13.74 -20.24
CA LEU A 119 4.44 14.50 -21.13
C LEU A 119 3.79 15.82 -21.57
N LYS A 120 2.51 15.76 -21.94
CA LYS A 120 1.74 16.94 -22.36
C LYS A 120 1.52 17.94 -21.21
N GLU A 121 1.20 17.47 -20.01
CA GLU A 121 0.90 18.32 -18.84
C GLU A 121 2.17 18.94 -18.24
N THR A 122 3.32 18.26 -18.33
CA THR A 122 4.56 18.68 -17.66
C THR A 122 5.57 19.33 -18.61
N HIS A 123 5.41 19.15 -19.91
CA HIS A 123 6.35 19.64 -20.94
C HIS A 123 7.80 19.16 -20.72
N CYS A 124 7.99 18.02 -20.07
CA CYS A 124 9.31 17.39 -19.94
C CYS A 124 9.74 16.69 -21.24
N ASP A 125 11.00 16.23 -21.27
CA ASP A 125 11.55 15.51 -22.42
C ASP A 125 10.74 14.24 -22.72
N ALA A 126 10.50 13.94 -24.01
CA ALA A 126 9.70 12.79 -24.43
C ALA A 126 10.26 11.44 -23.96
N SER A 127 11.57 11.36 -23.72
CA SER A 127 12.24 10.16 -23.21
C SER A 127 12.23 10.05 -21.67
N ALA A 128 11.77 11.08 -20.97
CA ALA A 128 11.77 11.14 -19.51
C ALA A 128 10.62 10.31 -18.89
N VAL A 129 9.56 10.02 -19.65
CA VAL A 129 8.39 9.29 -19.17
C VAL A 129 8.10 8.12 -20.09
N GLU A 130 8.24 6.89 -19.57
CA GLU A 130 8.04 5.68 -20.38
C GLU A 130 7.03 4.73 -19.73
N PHE A 131 6.15 4.16 -20.56
CA PHE A 131 5.30 3.04 -20.15
C PHE A 131 6.02 1.71 -20.36
N TRP A 132 6.09 0.89 -19.31
CA TRP A 132 6.63 -0.47 -19.38
C TRP A 132 5.60 -1.48 -18.84
N PRO A 133 5.37 -2.61 -19.56
CA PRO A 133 4.35 -3.58 -19.16
C PRO A 133 4.76 -4.33 -17.88
N LEU A 134 3.85 -4.33 -16.90
CA LEU A 134 3.95 -5.08 -15.65
C LEU A 134 2.57 -5.56 -15.22
N ASP A 135 2.36 -6.87 -15.26
CA ASP A 135 1.18 -7.53 -14.70
C ASP A 135 1.53 -8.23 -13.38
N LEU A 136 1.05 -7.69 -12.27
CA LEU A 136 1.29 -8.27 -10.94
C LEU A 136 0.47 -9.55 -10.69
N THR A 137 -0.41 -9.94 -11.60
CA THR A 137 -1.14 -11.22 -11.52
C THR A 137 -0.30 -12.42 -12.01
N SER A 138 0.92 -12.17 -12.52
CA SER A 138 1.80 -13.20 -13.08
C SER A 138 3.26 -12.98 -12.68
N PHE A 139 3.87 -13.93 -11.96
CA PHE A 139 5.30 -13.87 -11.62
C PHE A 139 6.19 -13.86 -12.86
N ALA A 140 5.76 -14.49 -13.97
CA ALA A 140 6.47 -14.42 -15.24
C ALA A 140 6.55 -12.97 -15.76
N SER A 141 5.45 -12.21 -15.66
CA SER A 141 5.45 -10.80 -16.04
C SER A 141 6.36 -9.96 -15.12
N VAL A 142 6.34 -10.19 -13.81
CA VAL A 142 7.21 -9.50 -12.85
C VAL A 142 8.68 -9.72 -13.17
N ARG A 143 9.07 -10.97 -13.47
CA ARG A 143 10.43 -11.33 -13.87
C ARG A 143 10.83 -10.72 -15.20
N ALA A 144 9.93 -10.72 -16.18
CA ALA A 144 10.17 -10.09 -17.48
C ALA A 144 10.42 -8.58 -17.34
N PHE A 145 9.62 -7.89 -16.51
CA PHE A 145 9.83 -6.48 -16.20
C PHE A 145 11.20 -6.23 -15.55
N ALA A 146 11.55 -6.99 -14.50
CA ALA A 146 12.83 -6.83 -13.81
C ALA A 146 14.02 -7.14 -14.72
N GLN A 147 13.92 -8.15 -15.59
CA GLN A 147 14.96 -8.47 -16.58
C GLN A 147 15.11 -7.38 -17.63
N ARG A 148 14.00 -6.80 -18.10
CA ARG A 148 14.03 -5.64 -19.01
C ARG A 148 14.76 -4.46 -18.36
N TYR A 149 14.46 -4.16 -17.10
CA TYR A 149 15.11 -3.07 -16.37
C TYR A 149 16.60 -3.32 -16.16
N LYS A 150 16.99 -4.55 -15.79
CA LYS A 150 18.41 -4.92 -15.66
C LYS A 150 19.19 -4.76 -16.97
N LYS A 151 18.53 -4.85 -18.13
CA LYS A 151 19.15 -4.70 -19.46
C LYS A 151 19.14 -3.26 -19.98
N SER A 152 18.47 -2.32 -19.31
CA SER A 152 18.36 -0.95 -19.80
C SER A 152 19.51 -0.04 -19.36
N ASP A 153 20.41 -0.54 -18.50
CA ASP A 153 21.52 0.22 -17.90
C ASP A 153 21.08 1.52 -17.20
N LEU A 154 19.80 1.59 -16.80
CA LEU A 154 19.26 2.72 -16.05
C LEU A 154 19.59 2.55 -14.56
N PRO A 155 20.02 3.61 -13.86
CA PRO A 155 20.04 3.58 -12.39
C PRO A 155 18.61 3.40 -11.87
N LEU A 156 18.46 2.93 -10.63
CA LEU A 156 17.17 2.86 -9.97
C LEU A 156 17.27 3.49 -8.58
N ASP A 157 16.61 4.63 -8.41
CA ASP A 157 16.70 5.42 -7.18
C ASP A 157 15.47 5.23 -6.30
N THR A 158 14.28 5.09 -6.90
CA THR A 158 13.06 4.86 -6.13
C THR A 158 12.14 3.85 -6.80
N LEU A 159 11.68 2.87 -6.01
CA LEU A 159 10.59 1.97 -6.37
C LEU A 159 9.35 2.31 -5.53
N VAL A 160 8.25 2.68 -6.20
CA VAL A 160 6.94 2.91 -5.57
C VAL A 160 5.99 1.74 -5.86
N ASN A 161 5.79 0.90 -4.84
CA ASN A 161 4.80 -0.17 -4.83
C ASN A 161 3.41 0.42 -4.54
N ASN A 162 2.77 0.97 -5.57
CA ASN A 162 1.47 1.65 -5.51
C ASN A 162 0.30 0.81 -6.03
N ALA A 163 0.53 -0.08 -7.00
CA ALA A 163 -0.55 -0.88 -7.59
C ALA A 163 -1.32 -1.69 -6.54
N ALA A 164 -2.65 -1.75 -6.71
CA ALA A 164 -3.54 -2.45 -5.79
C ALA A 164 -4.83 -2.89 -6.50
N LEU A 165 -5.44 -3.95 -5.98
CA LEU A 165 -6.79 -4.40 -6.27
C LEU A 165 -7.66 -4.30 -5.01
N HIS A 166 -8.94 -4.08 -5.23
CA HIS A 166 -9.95 -4.06 -4.17
C HIS A 166 -11.26 -4.61 -4.72
N SER A 167 -12.09 -5.24 -3.88
CA SER A 167 -13.42 -5.71 -4.27
C SER A 167 -13.44 -6.57 -5.55
N VAL A 168 -12.45 -7.44 -5.77
CA VAL A 168 -12.36 -8.31 -6.96
C VAL A 168 -13.02 -9.69 -6.80
N GLY A 169 -13.53 -9.99 -5.60
CA GLY A 169 -14.07 -11.30 -5.23
C GLY A 169 -12.99 -12.38 -5.10
N LYS A 170 -13.38 -13.60 -4.69
CA LYS A 170 -12.44 -14.73 -4.60
C LYS A 170 -12.03 -15.17 -6.00
N ARG A 171 -10.74 -15.04 -6.31
CA ARG A 171 -10.15 -15.45 -7.58
C ARG A 171 -8.75 -15.98 -7.33
N THR A 172 -8.30 -16.87 -8.21
CA THR A 172 -6.95 -17.41 -8.18
C THR A 172 -6.17 -16.82 -9.35
N ALA A 173 -4.98 -16.31 -9.08
CA ALA A 173 -4.04 -15.88 -10.11
C ALA A 173 -3.39 -17.09 -10.80
N GLU A 174 -2.70 -16.85 -11.91
CA GLU A 174 -2.06 -17.93 -12.70
C GLU A 174 -1.01 -18.71 -11.91
N ASP A 175 -0.36 -18.05 -10.95
CA ASP A 175 0.63 -18.67 -10.05
C ASP A 175 0.00 -19.50 -8.90
N GLY A 176 -1.33 -19.67 -8.90
CA GLY A 176 -2.05 -20.54 -7.95
C GLY A 176 -2.34 -19.89 -6.58
N LEU A 177 -2.09 -18.59 -6.43
CA LEU A 177 -2.34 -17.83 -5.20
C LEU A 177 -3.65 -17.05 -5.30
N ASP A 178 -4.15 -16.56 -4.16
CA ASP A 178 -5.27 -15.62 -4.17
C ASP A 178 -4.89 -14.35 -4.94
N LEU A 179 -5.74 -13.95 -5.89
CA LEU A 179 -5.47 -12.85 -6.80
C LEU A 179 -5.18 -11.53 -6.07
N LEU A 180 -5.94 -11.21 -5.02
CA LEU A 180 -5.76 -9.97 -4.28
C LEU A 180 -4.45 -10.02 -3.49
N VAL A 181 -4.22 -11.10 -2.74
CA VAL A 181 -2.98 -11.25 -1.94
C VAL A 181 -1.75 -11.24 -2.84
N GLN A 182 -1.84 -11.85 -4.02
CA GLN A 182 -0.76 -11.85 -4.99
C GLN A 182 -0.46 -10.44 -5.50
N VAL A 183 -1.46 -9.71 -6.00
CA VAL A 183 -1.25 -8.38 -6.59
C VAL A 183 -0.83 -7.34 -5.56
N ASP A 184 -1.42 -7.36 -4.37
CA ASP A 184 -1.22 -6.28 -3.39
C ASP A 184 0.00 -6.48 -2.50
N HIS A 185 0.50 -7.72 -2.37
CA HIS A 185 1.56 -8.08 -1.43
C HIS A 185 2.68 -8.93 -2.05
N ILE A 186 2.37 -10.11 -2.60
CA ILE A 186 3.39 -11.11 -2.98
C ILE A 186 4.18 -10.70 -4.23
N SER A 187 3.50 -10.25 -5.30
CA SER A 187 4.15 -9.79 -6.52
C SER A 187 4.95 -8.49 -6.34
N PRO A 188 4.47 -7.48 -5.59
CA PRO A 188 5.30 -6.33 -5.21
C PRO A 188 6.55 -6.72 -4.41
N LEU A 189 6.44 -7.68 -3.49
CA LEU A 189 7.61 -8.21 -2.77
C LEU A 189 8.60 -8.86 -3.73
N LEU A 190 8.13 -9.72 -4.65
CA LEU A 190 8.96 -10.32 -5.69
C LEU A 190 9.66 -9.25 -6.54
N LEU A 191 8.92 -8.24 -7.01
CA LEU A 191 9.46 -7.13 -7.78
C LEU A 191 10.55 -6.38 -7.02
N THR A 192 10.29 -6.04 -5.76
CA THR A 192 11.26 -5.38 -4.88
C THR A 192 12.54 -6.18 -4.76
N LEU A 193 12.46 -7.49 -4.49
CA LEU A 193 13.64 -8.34 -4.32
C LEU A 193 14.42 -8.50 -5.63
N LEU A 194 13.73 -8.58 -6.77
CA LEU A 194 14.38 -8.68 -8.08
C LEU A 194 15.12 -7.41 -8.50
N LEU A 195 14.61 -6.24 -8.10
CA LEU A 195 15.19 -4.93 -8.38
C LEU A 195 16.17 -4.47 -7.29
N LEU A 196 16.20 -5.12 -6.13
CA LEU A 196 17.08 -4.77 -5.02
C LEU A 196 18.56 -4.66 -5.41
N PRO A 197 19.14 -5.56 -6.23
CA PRO A 197 20.53 -5.43 -6.67
C PRO A 197 20.83 -4.16 -7.48
N LEU A 198 19.82 -3.50 -8.05
CA LEU A 198 19.95 -2.20 -8.74
C LEU A 198 19.79 -1.05 -7.75
N LEU A 199 18.83 -1.14 -6.82
CA LEU A 199 18.64 -0.17 -5.74
C LEU A 199 19.86 -0.08 -4.81
N GLU A 200 20.62 -1.15 -4.67
CA GLU A 200 21.86 -1.19 -3.89
C GLU A 200 23.07 -0.59 -4.64
N GLN A 201 22.94 -0.26 -5.93
CA GLN A 201 24.02 0.38 -6.69
C GLN A 201 24.12 1.86 -6.33
N PRO A 202 25.32 2.46 -6.40
CA PRO A 202 25.49 3.89 -6.22
C PRO A 202 24.61 4.67 -7.19
N SER A 203 23.77 5.55 -6.65
CA SER A 203 22.97 6.48 -7.44
C SER A 203 23.84 7.58 -8.04
N PRO A 204 23.65 7.98 -9.31
CA PRO A 204 24.24 9.20 -9.85
C PRO A 204 23.83 10.46 -9.08
N SER A 205 22.68 10.46 -8.41
CA SER A 205 22.22 11.58 -7.57
C SER A 205 22.96 11.66 -6.22
N GLY A 206 23.72 10.62 -5.85
CA GLY A 206 24.38 10.50 -4.55
C GLY A 206 23.45 10.29 -3.35
N GLN A 207 22.14 10.17 -3.59
CA GLN A 207 21.12 9.93 -2.56
C GLN A 207 20.92 8.42 -2.33
N PRO A 208 20.52 8.01 -1.11
CA PRO A 208 20.15 6.63 -0.84
C PRO A 208 18.89 6.25 -1.62
N ALA A 209 18.88 5.03 -2.17
CA ALA A 209 17.73 4.51 -2.88
C ALA A 209 16.55 4.26 -1.93
N ARG A 210 15.33 4.29 -2.47
CA ARG A 210 14.09 4.25 -1.70
C ARG A 210 13.13 3.18 -2.21
N ILE A 211 12.50 2.47 -1.28
CA ILE A 211 11.40 1.55 -1.53
C ILE A 211 10.20 2.08 -0.75
N VAL A 212 9.18 2.54 -1.47
CA VAL A 212 7.98 3.13 -0.86
C VAL A 212 6.77 2.27 -1.16
N TRP A 213 6.09 1.81 -0.11
CA TRP A 213 4.87 1.02 -0.23
C TRP A 213 3.62 1.86 0.04
N VAL A 214 2.67 1.81 -0.87
CA VAL A 214 1.35 2.41 -0.65
C VAL A 214 0.47 1.41 0.09
N THR A 215 0.09 1.78 1.30
CA THR A 215 -0.68 0.98 2.24
C THR A 215 -2.09 1.58 2.42
N SER A 216 -2.76 1.27 3.52
CA SER A 216 -4.08 1.80 3.84
C SER A 216 -4.18 2.01 5.34
N GLU A 217 -4.93 3.03 5.76
CA GLU A 217 -5.35 3.21 7.16
C GLU A 217 -6.09 1.96 7.66
N GLY A 218 -6.81 1.28 6.76
CA GLY A 218 -7.50 0.04 7.05
C GLY A 218 -6.59 -1.14 7.42
N ALA A 219 -5.27 -1.03 7.25
CA ALA A 219 -4.32 -2.04 7.72
C ALA A 219 -4.35 -2.26 9.24
N ALA A 220 -4.88 -1.31 10.01
CA ALA A 220 -5.07 -1.46 11.45
C ALA A 220 -6.34 -2.24 11.84
N LEU A 221 -7.27 -2.46 10.90
CA LEU A 221 -8.59 -3.01 11.16
C LEU A 221 -8.74 -4.54 11.10
N PRO A 222 -7.96 -5.32 10.34
CA PRO A 222 -8.35 -6.68 10.03
C PRO A 222 -8.25 -7.59 11.26
N PRO A 223 -9.22 -8.51 11.46
CA PRO A 223 -9.13 -9.51 12.53
C PRO A 223 -7.96 -10.48 12.28
N PHE A 224 -7.66 -10.79 11.01
CA PHE A 224 -6.57 -11.66 10.54
C PHE A 224 -6.40 -12.96 11.36
N PRO A 225 -7.42 -13.84 11.40
CA PRO A 225 -7.38 -15.08 12.20
C PRO A 225 -6.23 -16.01 11.82
N GLU A 226 -5.77 -15.97 10.56
CA GLU A 226 -4.66 -16.77 10.06
C GLU A 226 -3.31 -16.41 10.72
N ALA A 227 -3.20 -15.25 11.39
CA ALA A 227 -1.99 -14.81 12.10
C ALA A 227 -1.47 -15.81 13.15
N SER A 228 -2.35 -16.64 13.69
CA SER A 228 -2.02 -17.70 14.65
C SER A 228 -1.43 -18.96 14.02
N LEU A 229 -1.51 -19.09 12.69
CA LEU A 229 -1.04 -20.26 11.97
C LEU A 229 0.45 -20.16 11.62
N PRO A 230 1.15 -21.30 11.43
CA PRO A 230 2.57 -21.30 11.06
C PRO A 230 2.89 -20.58 9.75
N ARG A 231 1.96 -20.62 8.78
CA ARG A 231 2.08 -20.00 7.45
C ARG A 231 0.86 -19.11 7.17
N PRO A 232 0.78 -17.93 7.80
CA PRO A 232 -0.42 -17.10 7.79
C PRO A 232 -0.79 -16.60 6.39
N VAL A 233 0.19 -16.26 5.56
CA VAL A 233 -0.05 -15.76 4.19
C VAL A 233 -0.52 -16.87 3.25
N THR A 234 0.05 -18.09 3.36
CA THR A 234 -0.45 -19.25 2.62
C THR A 234 -1.87 -19.60 3.03
N ALA A 235 -2.17 -19.58 4.34
CA ALA A 235 -3.51 -19.82 4.85
C ALA A 235 -4.51 -18.76 4.34
N LEU A 236 -4.11 -17.50 4.31
CA LEU A 236 -4.92 -16.41 3.74
C LEU A 236 -5.24 -16.65 2.26
N CYS A 237 -4.28 -17.15 1.47
CA CYS A 237 -4.50 -17.44 0.04
C CYS A 237 -5.58 -18.50 -0.20
N VAL A 238 -5.75 -19.46 0.71
CA VAL A 238 -6.76 -20.53 0.58
C VAL A 238 -8.06 -20.23 1.33
N ARG A 239 -8.14 -19.11 2.07
CA ARG A 239 -9.34 -18.71 2.81
C ARG A 239 -10.54 -18.63 1.86
N PRO A 240 -11.64 -19.33 2.14
CA PRO A 240 -12.88 -19.14 1.41
C PRO A 240 -13.51 -17.82 1.82
N PHE A 241 -14.02 -17.07 0.84
CA PHE A 241 -14.91 -15.95 1.12
C PHE A 241 -15.96 -15.84 0.01
N PRO A 242 -17.25 -15.85 0.37
CA PRO A 242 -18.33 -16.03 -0.61
C PRO A 242 -18.71 -14.76 -1.37
N THR A 243 -18.31 -13.57 -0.89
CA THR A 243 -18.82 -12.30 -1.42
C THR A 243 -17.74 -11.27 -1.74
N ARG A 244 -18.10 -10.26 -2.55
CA ARG A 244 -17.24 -9.12 -2.89
C ARG A 244 -16.97 -8.23 -1.67
N GLU A 245 -17.93 -8.17 -0.75
CA GLU A 245 -17.88 -7.41 0.50
C GLU A 245 -16.84 -7.98 1.46
N ALA A 246 -16.71 -9.30 1.55
CA ALA A 246 -15.63 -9.96 2.30
C ALA A 246 -14.23 -9.64 1.74
N GLY A 247 -14.15 -9.16 0.49
CA GLY A 247 -12.93 -8.64 -0.11
C GLY A 247 -12.35 -7.41 0.60
N HIS A 248 -13.13 -6.69 1.41
CA HIS A 248 -12.63 -5.58 2.22
C HIS A 248 -11.65 -6.06 3.30
N GLU A 249 -11.99 -7.14 4.01
CA GLU A 249 -11.10 -7.75 5.01
C GLU A 249 -9.83 -8.31 4.36
N MET A 250 -9.95 -8.93 3.18
CA MET A 250 -8.81 -9.44 2.42
C MET A 250 -7.88 -8.28 2.01
N TYR A 251 -8.45 -7.18 1.53
CA TYR A 251 -7.69 -5.97 1.18
C TYR A 251 -6.98 -5.38 2.40
N PHE A 252 -7.69 -5.16 3.49
CA PHE A 252 -7.09 -4.63 4.72
C PHE A 252 -6.02 -5.55 5.29
N THR A 253 -6.23 -6.87 5.24
CA THR A 253 -5.20 -7.85 5.60
C THR A 253 -3.99 -7.72 4.69
N ALA A 254 -4.15 -7.65 3.37
CA ALA A 254 -3.02 -7.44 2.45
C ALA A 254 -2.25 -6.15 2.74
N LYS A 255 -2.93 -5.05 3.10
CA LYS A 255 -2.26 -3.79 3.50
C LYS A 255 -1.55 -3.88 4.85
N LEU A 256 -2.04 -4.70 5.79
CA LEU A 256 -1.30 -5.07 7.01
C LEU A 256 -0.04 -5.87 6.66
N LEU A 257 -0.14 -6.85 5.76
CA LEU A 257 1.02 -7.62 5.29
C LEU A 257 2.08 -6.70 4.65
N ASN A 258 1.69 -5.65 3.94
CA ASN A 258 2.62 -4.66 3.39
C ASN A 258 3.40 -3.94 4.48
N ILE A 259 2.74 -3.49 5.57
CA ILE A 259 3.43 -2.83 6.69
C ILE A 259 4.42 -3.80 7.36
N ILE A 260 4.00 -5.04 7.64
CA ILE A 260 4.86 -6.08 8.20
C ILE A 260 6.07 -6.34 7.29
N CYS A 261 5.83 -6.46 5.99
CA CYS A 261 6.87 -6.65 4.98
C CYS A 261 7.86 -5.49 4.95
N CYS A 262 7.39 -4.24 5.03
CA CYS A 262 8.27 -3.08 5.09
C CYS A 262 9.17 -3.09 6.33
N ILE A 263 8.63 -3.48 7.49
CA ILE A 263 9.40 -3.59 8.72
C ILE A 263 10.52 -4.63 8.56
N GLU A 264 10.19 -5.85 8.13
CA GLU A 264 11.17 -6.92 7.98
C GLU A 264 12.17 -6.65 6.85
N LEU A 265 11.74 -6.02 5.75
CA LEU A 265 12.64 -5.57 4.71
C LEU A 265 13.61 -4.50 5.23
N ALA A 266 13.14 -3.51 5.99
CA ALA A 266 14.00 -2.51 6.61
C ALA A 266 15.01 -3.13 7.58
N ARG A 267 14.60 -4.15 8.35
CA ARG A 267 15.47 -4.90 9.26
C ARG A 267 16.55 -5.66 8.49
N ALA A 268 16.16 -6.40 7.47
CA ALA A 268 17.08 -7.16 6.63
C ALA A 268 18.10 -6.23 5.95
N LEU A 269 17.65 -5.10 5.40
CA LEU A 269 18.52 -4.11 4.74
C LEU A 269 19.46 -3.37 5.71
N SER A 270 19.10 -3.29 6.99
CA SER A 270 19.94 -2.67 8.03
C SER A 270 20.95 -3.66 8.65
N SER A 271 20.96 -4.92 8.21
CA SER A 271 21.88 -5.96 8.70
C SER A 271 23.33 -5.56 8.42
N PRO A 272 24.22 -5.55 9.43
CA PRO A 272 25.64 -5.27 9.24
C PRO A 272 26.33 -6.18 8.21
N ALA A 273 25.77 -7.37 7.95
CA ALA A 273 26.26 -8.32 6.97
C ALA A 273 26.17 -7.82 5.51
N ARG A 274 25.31 -6.83 5.21
CA ARG A 274 25.08 -6.30 3.85
C ARG A 274 26.02 -5.16 3.46
N GLY A 275 26.90 -4.70 4.36
CA GLY A 275 27.83 -3.61 4.11
C GLY A 275 27.20 -2.22 4.11
N SER A 276 27.87 -1.24 3.51
CA SER A 276 27.56 0.20 3.64
C SER A 276 26.56 0.75 2.60
N ARG A 277 25.76 -0.10 1.94
CA ARG A 277 24.81 0.33 0.90
C ARG A 277 23.46 0.64 1.52
N GLU A 278 23.09 1.91 1.51
CA GLU A 278 21.92 2.41 2.23
C GLU A 278 20.68 2.43 1.33
N VAL A 279 19.87 1.37 1.42
CA VAL A 279 18.51 1.35 0.84
C VAL A 279 17.50 1.65 1.94
N LYS A 280 16.63 2.62 1.69
CA LYS A 280 15.62 3.10 2.64
C LYS A 280 14.24 2.54 2.31
N VAL A 281 13.50 2.13 3.34
CA VAL A 281 12.13 1.64 3.20
C VAL A 281 11.17 2.58 3.93
N ALA A 282 10.03 2.88 3.32
CA ALA A 282 8.93 3.61 3.93
C ALA A 282 7.59 3.03 3.47
N ALA A 283 6.56 3.32 4.25
CA ALA A 283 5.17 3.10 3.87
C ALA A 283 4.39 4.41 3.99
N ALA A 284 3.31 4.52 3.23
CA ALA A 284 2.41 5.67 3.29
C ALA A 284 0.99 5.20 3.00
N HIS A 285 -0.01 5.76 3.67
CA HIS A 285 -1.41 5.58 3.26
C HIS A 285 -2.02 6.91 2.84
N PRO A 286 -2.82 6.92 1.76
CA PRO A 286 -3.30 8.18 1.16
C PRO A 286 -4.57 8.73 1.83
N GLY A 287 -5.09 8.04 2.86
CA GLY A 287 -6.44 8.28 3.40
C GLY A 287 -7.53 7.76 2.47
N LEU A 288 -8.75 8.29 2.61
CA LEU A 288 -9.84 8.00 1.68
C LEU A 288 -9.69 8.87 0.43
N VAL A 289 -9.55 8.24 -0.75
CA VAL A 289 -9.29 8.94 -2.02
C VAL A 289 -10.32 8.55 -3.07
N ALA A 290 -10.81 9.53 -3.83
CA ALA A 290 -11.69 9.35 -4.98
C ALA A 290 -10.92 8.78 -6.17
N THR A 291 -10.69 7.46 -6.15
CA THR A 291 -10.06 6.72 -7.25
C THR A 291 -11.04 5.73 -7.88
N GLU A 292 -10.56 4.99 -8.88
CA GLU A 292 -11.27 3.87 -9.50
C GLU A 292 -11.08 2.53 -8.74
N LEU A 293 -10.36 2.53 -7.61
CA LEU A 293 -10.07 1.34 -6.82
C LEU A 293 -11.37 0.67 -6.34
N GLY A 294 -11.51 -0.62 -6.65
CA GLY A 294 -12.72 -1.39 -6.31
C GLY A 294 -13.96 -1.06 -7.14
N LYS A 295 -13.85 -0.13 -8.10
CA LYS A 295 -14.94 0.31 -8.99
C LYS A 295 -14.89 -0.32 -10.37
N LYS A 296 -13.91 -1.16 -10.67
CA LYS A 296 -13.73 -1.82 -11.98
C LYS A 296 -13.67 -3.32 -11.81
N ASP A 297 -13.87 -4.06 -12.90
CA ASP A 297 -13.59 -5.48 -12.93
C ASP A 297 -12.07 -5.77 -12.94
N ILE A 298 -11.71 -7.06 -12.98
CA ILE A 298 -10.30 -7.44 -12.94
C ILE A 298 -9.54 -7.05 -14.20
N GLN A 299 -10.19 -6.84 -15.35
CA GLN A 299 -9.58 -6.34 -16.59
C GLN A 299 -9.36 -4.81 -16.53
N GLY A 300 -9.95 -4.13 -15.54
CA GLY A 300 -9.93 -2.68 -15.41
C GLY A 300 -11.00 -2.01 -16.27
N GLU A 301 -12.02 -2.77 -16.65
CA GLU A 301 -13.20 -2.37 -17.42
C GLU A 301 -14.44 -2.34 -16.50
N HIS A 302 -15.62 -2.06 -17.09
CA HIS A 302 -16.91 -2.08 -16.41
C HIS A 302 -16.95 -1.26 -15.10
N PHE A 303 -16.73 0.05 -15.23
CA PHE A 303 -16.75 0.97 -14.09
C PHE A 303 -18.13 1.04 -13.40
N GLN A 304 -18.14 0.90 -12.08
CA GLN A 304 -19.30 1.01 -11.20
C GLN A 304 -19.04 2.12 -10.18
N PRO A 305 -19.77 3.26 -10.26
CA PRO A 305 -19.61 4.33 -9.30
C PRO A 305 -20.02 3.87 -7.89
N VAL A 306 -19.30 4.39 -6.90
CA VAL A 306 -19.60 4.17 -5.49
C VAL A 306 -19.59 5.53 -4.81
N ASP A 307 -20.67 5.86 -4.10
CA ASP A 307 -20.74 7.03 -3.24
C ASP A 307 -19.88 6.79 -1.99
N LEU A 308 -18.61 7.19 -2.07
CA LEU A 308 -17.66 7.04 -0.97
C LEU A 308 -18.02 7.92 0.21
N GLU A 309 -18.56 9.11 -0.04
CA GLU A 309 -18.92 10.06 1.01
C GLU A 309 -20.13 9.57 1.79
N GLY A 310 -21.19 9.12 1.11
CA GLY A 310 -22.33 8.48 1.76
C GLY A 310 -21.95 7.18 2.49
N ARG A 311 -21.03 6.38 1.92
CA ARG A 311 -20.60 5.11 2.53
C ARG A 311 -19.76 5.28 3.80
N TYR A 312 -18.86 6.27 3.83
CA TYR A 312 -17.89 6.42 4.92
C TYR A 312 -18.15 7.64 5.80
N GLY A 313 -19.12 8.51 5.46
CA GLY A 313 -19.37 9.76 6.17
C GLY A 313 -18.17 10.72 6.12
N MET A 314 -17.32 10.58 5.11
CA MET A 314 -16.06 11.31 4.96
C MET A 314 -15.88 11.76 3.52
N LYS A 315 -15.54 13.03 3.33
CA LYS A 315 -15.21 13.55 2.00
C LYS A 315 -13.93 12.87 1.48
N PRO A 316 -13.98 12.21 0.30
CA PRO A 316 -12.79 11.63 -0.29
C PRO A 316 -11.85 12.72 -0.82
N ARG A 317 -10.54 12.52 -0.63
CA ARG A 317 -9.47 13.33 -1.23
C ARG A 317 -9.46 13.16 -2.74
N THR A 318 -9.02 14.19 -3.47
CA THR A 318 -8.61 14.06 -4.86
C THR A 318 -7.41 13.10 -4.99
N PRO A 319 -7.18 12.49 -6.17
CA PRO A 319 -5.99 11.68 -6.41
C PRO A 319 -4.67 12.38 -6.05
N PHE A 320 -4.54 13.68 -6.36
CA PHE A 320 -3.34 14.45 -6.04
C PHE A 320 -3.17 14.68 -4.53
N GLU A 321 -4.24 15.04 -3.82
CA GLU A 321 -4.19 15.14 -2.35
C GLU A 321 -3.79 13.81 -1.72
N GLY A 322 -4.36 12.69 -2.19
CA GLY A 322 -3.95 11.36 -1.77
C GLY A 322 -2.46 11.08 -2.03
N ALA A 323 -1.95 11.50 -3.19
CA ALA A 323 -0.56 11.34 -3.59
C ALA A 323 0.43 12.09 -2.68
N LYS A 324 0.03 13.24 -2.10
CA LYS A 324 0.92 14.04 -1.24
C LYS A 324 1.55 13.23 -0.10
N THR A 325 0.79 12.32 0.53
CA THR A 325 1.33 11.49 1.63
C THR A 325 2.41 10.52 1.15
N ILE A 326 2.30 9.99 -0.08
CA ILE A 326 3.34 9.16 -0.69
C ILE A 326 4.53 10.01 -1.11
N LEU A 327 4.27 11.20 -1.66
CA LEU A 327 5.30 12.13 -2.12
C LEU A 327 6.24 12.57 -1.00
N VAL A 328 5.80 12.66 0.26
CA VAL A 328 6.72 12.91 1.38
C VAL A 328 7.84 11.87 1.43
N ALA A 329 7.51 10.59 1.37
CA ALA A 329 8.51 9.51 1.39
C ALA A 329 9.34 9.43 0.10
N VAL A 330 8.73 9.77 -1.03
CA VAL A 330 9.37 9.69 -2.36
C VAL A 330 10.31 10.88 -2.60
N THR A 331 9.94 12.10 -2.22
CA THR A 331 10.59 13.32 -2.72
C THR A 331 11.36 14.10 -1.68
N TYR A 332 11.06 14.01 -0.39
CA TYR A 332 11.74 14.85 0.60
C TYR A 332 13.19 14.38 0.81
N PRO A 333 14.09 15.23 1.34
CA PRO A 333 15.44 14.83 1.70
C PRO A 333 15.43 13.61 2.64
N ALA A 334 16.28 12.61 2.35
CA ALA A 334 16.29 11.35 3.11
C ALA A 334 16.48 11.56 4.63
N ARG A 335 17.32 12.54 5.01
CA ARG A 335 17.52 12.94 6.41
C ARG A 335 16.25 13.46 7.10
N LYS A 336 15.32 14.07 6.37
CA LYS A 336 14.04 14.54 6.94
C LYS A 336 13.07 13.39 7.13
N VAL A 337 13.01 12.49 6.15
CA VAL A 337 12.10 11.34 6.13
C VAL A 337 12.51 10.28 7.16
N TRP A 338 13.78 9.88 7.19
CA TRP A 338 14.29 8.81 8.08
C TRP A 338 15.06 9.33 9.31
N GLY A 339 15.57 10.57 9.30
CA GLY A 339 16.32 11.11 10.45
C GLY A 339 15.44 11.60 11.59
N ARG A 340 14.21 12.06 11.32
CA ARG A 340 13.23 12.46 12.35
C ARG A 340 12.56 11.28 13.05
N THR A 341 12.37 10.17 12.33
CA THR A 341 11.73 8.97 12.85
C THR A 341 12.47 8.44 14.07
N ARG A 342 13.80 8.51 14.10
CA ARG A 342 14.60 8.12 15.28
C ARG A 342 14.22 8.92 16.52
N ALA A 343 14.07 10.25 16.43
CA ALA A 343 13.75 11.09 17.59
C ALA A 343 12.31 10.86 18.11
N ILE A 344 11.33 10.72 17.20
CA ILE A 344 9.93 10.45 17.54
C ILE A 344 9.77 9.06 18.18
N TRP A 345 10.47 8.07 17.65
CA TRP A 345 10.35 6.67 18.07
C TRP A 345 11.28 6.31 19.25
N SER A 346 12.37 7.06 19.47
CA SER A 346 13.27 6.88 20.62
C SER A 346 12.89 7.71 21.85
N GLY A 347 11.76 8.43 21.84
CA GLY A 347 11.32 9.27 22.96
C GLY A 347 12.25 10.45 23.29
N ALA A 348 13.13 10.86 22.37
CA ALA A 348 14.12 11.89 22.61
C ALA A 348 13.54 13.31 22.37
N THR A 349 12.62 13.71 23.24
CA THR A 349 12.56 14.98 24.01
C THR A 349 11.12 15.16 24.56
N GLY A 350 10.92 14.94 25.87
CA GLY A 350 9.68 15.32 26.59
C GLY A 350 8.54 14.29 26.59
N ALA A 351 8.81 13.03 26.91
CA ALA A 351 7.83 11.94 26.83
C ALA A 351 6.91 11.78 28.08
N GLU A 352 5.60 11.83 27.83
CA GLU A 352 4.49 10.97 28.33
C GLU A 352 3.40 11.03 27.22
N GLU A 353 2.71 10.01 26.71
CA GLU A 353 2.60 8.54 26.80
C GLU A 353 2.50 8.04 25.32
N GLY A 354 2.87 6.84 24.89
CA GLY A 354 3.27 5.62 25.55
C GLY A 354 3.22 4.49 24.52
N GLU A 355 4.40 4.06 24.05
CA GLU A 355 4.78 2.65 23.83
C GLU A 355 6.24 2.67 23.37
N VAL A 356 7.09 1.93 24.07
CA VAL A 356 8.50 1.78 23.75
C VAL A 356 8.58 1.01 22.43
N VAL A 357 9.05 1.69 21.39
CA VAL A 357 9.45 1.03 20.14
C VAL A 357 10.53 0.02 20.49
N ASP A 358 10.28 -1.25 20.19
CA ASP A 358 11.25 -2.34 20.35
C ASP A 358 12.62 -1.88 19.81
N PRO A 359 13.68 -1.80 20.64
CA PRO A 359 15.00 -1.35 20.20
C PRO A 359 15.62 -2.25 19.12
N GLY A 360 15.06 -3.44 18.90
CA GLY A 360 15.41 -4.31 17.79
C GLY A 360 14.80 -3.89 16.44
N MET A 361 13.78 -3.02 16.41
CA MET A 361 13.04 -2.66 15.20
C MET A 361 13.81 -1.71 14.29
N ALA A 362 13.88 -2.02 12.99
CA ALA A 362 14.41 -1.05 12.03
C ALA A 362 13.43 0.11 11.87
N ILE A 363 13.95 1.32 11.96
CA ILE A 363 13.19 2.56 11.87
C ILE A 363 12.66 2.72 10.43
N MET A 364 11.38 2.43 10.22
CA MET A 364 10.69 2.49 8.92
C MET A 364 9.48 3.45 9.01
N PRO A 365 9.56 4.68 8.51
CA PRO A 365 8.45 5.62 8.66
C PRO A 365 7.20 5.14 7.91
N VAL A 366 6.05 5.19 8.59
CA VAL A 366 4.72 5.09 7.98
C VAL A 366 4.12 6.48 7.98
N PHE A 367 3.74 6.97 6.80
CA PHE A 367 3.13 8.29 6.65
C PHE A 367 1.61 8.23 6.67
N GLU A 368 1.03 9.03 7.56
CA GLU A 368 -0.38 9.34 7.71
C GLU A 368 -0.56 10.84 7.52
N SER A 369 -1.34 11.28 6.52
CA SER A 369 -1.62 12.70 6.30
C SER A 369 -0.37 13.60 6.26
N MET A 370 0.71 13.11 5.64
CA MET A 370 2.04 13.76 5.54
C MET A 370 2.86 13.81 6.83
N GLU A 371 2.39 13.20 7.91
CA GLU A 371 3.12 13.06 9.17
C GLU A 371 3.51 11.59 9.40
N VAL A 372 4.60 11.37 10.13
CA VAL A 372 5.04 10.02 10.49
C VAL A 372 4.19 9.53 11.66
N THR A 373 3.62 8.33 11.55
CA THR A 373 2.91 7.73 12.68
C THR A 373 3.89 7.48 13.83
N SER A 374 3.43 7.63 15.07
CA SER A 374 4.23 7.33 16.25
C SER A 374 4.22 5.83 16.60
N VAL A 375 3.28 5.06 16.05
CA VAL A 375 3.05 3.65 16.37
C VAL A 375 2.62 2.89 15.11
N TYR A 376 3.00 1.63 14.99
CA TYR A 376 2.51 0.72 13.95
C TYR A 376 1.21 0.03 14.37
N PRO A 377 0.39 -0.50 13.43
CA PRO A 377 -0.71 -1.39 13.77
C PRO A 377 -0.27 -2.47 14.76
N ALA A 378 -1.05 -2.74 15.81
CA ALA A 378 -0.67 -3.64 16.91
C ALA A 378 -0.16 -5.02 16.41
N LYS A 379 -0.83 -5.61 15.41
CA LYS A 379 -0.40 -6.88 14.80
C LYS A 379 0.97 -6.79 14.12
N ALA A 380 1.34 -5.64 13.56
CA ALA A 380 2.65 -5.45 12.94
C ALA A 380 3.77 -5.30 13.99
N GLN A 381 3.44 -5.05 15.26
CA GLN A 381 4.42 -4.97 16.34
C GLN A 381 4.83 -6.36 16.86
N ASP A 382 4.05 -7.41 16.61
CA ASP A 382 4.35 -8.79 17.02
C ASP A 382 5.52 -9.38 16.19
N PRO A 383 6.72 -9.59 16.78
CA PRO A 383 7.88 -10.11 16.06
C PRO A 383 7.72 -11.54 15.55
N GLU A 384 6.93 -12.38 16.23
CA GLU A 384 6.70 -13.74 15.80
C GLU A 384 5.78 -13.77 14.58
N LEU A 385 4.71 -12.96 14.60
CA LEU A 385 3.85 -12.80 13.44
C LEU A 385 4.62 -12.23 12.26
N ARG A 386 5.46 -11.21 12.48
CA ARG A 386 6.29 -10.65 11.42
C ARG A 386 7.18 -11.71 10.77
N THR A 387 7.85 -12.52 11.58
CA THR A 387 8.68 -13.64 11.09
C THR A 387 7.88 -14.62 10.24
N ARG A 388 6.66 -15.00 10.68
CA ARG A 388 5.79 -15.92 9.94
C ARG A 388 5.22 -15.31 8.65
N VAL A 389 4.96 -14.01 8.62
CA VAL A 389 4.55 -13.29 7.40
C VAL A 389 5.72 -13.12 6.44
N TRP A 390 6.92 -12.89 6.96
CA TRP A 390 8.14 -12.80 6.16
C TRP A 390 8.47 -14.09 5.39
N ASP A 391 7.97 -15.25 5.88
CA ASP A 391 7.96 -16.53 5.14
C ASP A 391 7.25 -16.46 3.77
N SER A 392 6.53 -15.37 3.45
CA SER A 392 6.10 -15.02 2.09
C SER A 392 7.23 -15.09 1.05
N LEU A 393 8.50 -14.96 1.48
CA LEU A 393 9.68 -15.21 0.64
C LEU A 393 9.66 -16.59 -0.04
N ARG A 394 9.06 -17.61 0.57
CA ARG A 394 8.90 -18.93 -0.05
C ARG A 394 7.88 -18.92 -1.18
N LEU A 395 6.85 -18.09 -1.09
CA LEU A 395 5.76 -18.02 -2.08
C LEU A 395 6.19 -17.31 -3.37
N VAL A 396 7.14 -16.37 -3.29
CA VAL A 396 7.67 -15.69 -4.48
C VAL A 396 8.61 -16.56 -5.32
N GLY A 397 9.06 -17.71 -4.78
CA GLY A 397 9.87 -18.69 -5.50
C GLY A 397 11.16 -18.12 -6.08
N LEU A 398 11.92 -17.35 -5.28
CA LEU A 398 13.20 -16.78 -5.72
C LEU A 398 14.18 -17.86 -6.17
N LYS A 399 14.84 -17.61 -7.29
CA LYS A 399 15.86 -18.47 -7.88
C LYS A 399 17.26 -17.94 -7.55
N LYS A 400 18.24 -18.83 -7.56
CA LYS A 400 19.64 -18.47 -7.39
C LYS A 400 20.05 -17.40 -8.41
N GLY A 401 20.67 -16.32 -7.93
CA GLY A 401 21.16 -15.21 -8.77
C GLY A 401 20.14 -14.11 -9.06
N GLU A 402 18.91 -14.23 -8.59
CA GLU A 402 17.87 -13.21 -8.81
C GLU A 402 17.97 -12.01 -7.86
N THR A 403 18.46 -12.27 -6.64
CA THR A 403 18.68 -11.29 -5.57
C THR A 403 19.80 -11.78 -4.64
N ASP A 404 20.04 -11.05 -3.55
CA ASP A 404 21.00 -11.42 -2.51
C ASP A 404 20.68 -12.81 -1.91
N PRO A 405 21.67 -13.73 -1.82
CA PRO A 405 21.49 -15.04 -1.21
C PRO A 405 20.95 -15.03 0.22
N GLU A 406 21.10 -13.94 0.98
CA GLU A 406 20.50 -13.81 2.31
C GLU A 406 18.97 -13.97 2.29
N PHE A 407 18.30 -13.43 1.26
CA PHE A 407 16.84 -13.61 1.09
C PHE A 407 16.45 -15.00 0.57
N LEU A 408 17.43 -15.84 0.21
CA LEU A 408 17.21 -17.26 -0.15
C LEU A 408 17.38 -18.22 1.04
N ARG A 409 17.89 -17.73 2.19
CA ARG A 409 18.23 -18.56 3.36
C ARG A 409 17.12 -18.69 4.39
N LEU A 410 16.02 -17.96 4.21
CA LEU A 410 14.82 -18.00 5.04
C LEU A 410 13.82 -18.98 4.41
#